data_AF-R5B7S3-F1
#
_entry.id   AF-R5B7S3-F1
#
_cell.length_a   1.000
_cell.length_b   1.000
_cell.length_c   1.000
_cell.angle_alpha   90.00
_cell.angle_beta   90.00
_cell.angle_gamma   90.00
#
_symmetry.space_group_name_H-M   'P 1'
#
loop_
_entity.id
_entity.type
_entity.pdbx_description
1 polymer ?
#
loop_
_entity_poly.entity_id
_entity_poly.type
_entity_poly.pdbx_seq_one_letter_code
_entity_poly.pdbx_strand_id
1 'polypeptide(L)'
;MRRALRYSLIVICAIFLVGCKGGGSGKATAFTPRAFPALPEPPSVISDPQEKTEYVVSNYWNEFLEKTYPCDSNIVNGVTADEVEKALGTYVTLLEKACPIDFGRKAMASFFDKVEQFEAADTSSNVFEFFERMIPKYLYDPNSPVRNEDLYLPYVSRLASSDYSDPDMRPSYSFETNMCSLNMAGTPAADFTFTDLSGKRHTLHGVKAETTLLFFTNPGCPACKDIMEHLVADERIASLVASGRLAVVNIYIDDELDKWREYASVYPKDWYNGYDQSYLIRSDITYNVRAIPSLYVLDSEKRVVMKDAPAEVVLPYLDNLK
;
A
#
# COMPACT_ATOMS: atom_id res chain seq x y z
N MET A 1 18.51 -24.80 -75.48
CA MET A 1 19.58 -24.59 -76.48
C MET A 1 19.62 -23.11 -76.85
N ARG A 2 20.82 -22.49 -76.79
CA ARG A 2 21.23 -21.12 -77.26
C ARG A 2 20.64 -19.95 -76.42
N ARG A 3 21.42 -19.23 -75.58
CA ARG A 3 22.42 -18.16 -75.85
C ARG A 3 21.91 -17.17 -76.92
N ALA A 4 21.94 -15.85 -76.82
CA ALA A 4 22.45 -14.84 -75.88
C ALA A 4 21.99 -13.47 -76.44
N LEU A 5 21.87 -12.41 -75.63
CA LEU A 5 22.57 -11.11 -75.85
C LEU A 5 22.22 -10.09 -74.75
N ARG A 6 23.28 -9.45 -74.26
CA ARG A 6 23.31 -8.32 -73.33
C ARG A 6 23.02 -7.02 -74.09
N TYR A 7 22.35 -6.04 -73.47
CA TYR A 7 22.73 -4.63 -73.54
C TYR A 7 22.26 -3.89 -72.27
N SER A 8 23.24 -3.32 -71.56
CA SER A 8 23.05 -2.37 -70.48
C SER A 8 22.60 -1.02 -71.05
N LEU A 9 21.61 -0.38 -70.44
CA LEU A 9 21.45 1.07 -70.52
C LEU A 9 21.11 1.60 -69.13
N ILE A 10 22.07 2.32 -68.57
CA ILE A 10 21.95 3.10 -67.34
C ILE A 10 21.10 4.33 -67.69
N VAL A 11 19.97 4.51 -67.01
CA VAL A 11 19.22 5.77 -67.04
C VAL A 11 19.19 6.33 -65.62
N ILE A 12 19.97 7.39 -65.45
CA ILE A 12 20.01 8.26 -64.28
C ILE A 12 18.74 9.11 -64.32
N CYS A 13 17.82 8.92 -63.38
CA CYS A 13 16.71 9.85 -63.16
C CYS A 13 17.02 10.77 -61.98
N ALA A 14 17.14 12.06 -62.31
CA ALA A 14 17.44 13.15 -61.41
C ALA A 14 16.31 13.39 -60.41
N ILE A 15 16.69 13.58 -59.14
CA ILE A 15 15.83 14.03 -58.05
C ILE A 15 15.53 15.51 -58.26
N PHE A 16 14.26 15.86 -58.51
CA PHE A 16 13.77 17.23 -58.40
C PHE A 16 13.36 17.50 -56.95
N LEU A 17 14.20 18.24 -56.23
CA LEU A 17 13.82 18.90 -54.98
C LEU A 17 12.92 20.09 -55.31
N VAL A 18 11.61 19.91 -55.12
CA VAL A 18 10.67 21.04 -55.04
C VAL A 18 10.73 21.60 -53.63
N GLY A 19 11.41 22.74 -53.48
CA GLY A 19 11.41 23.52 -52.26
C GLY A 19 10.08 24.26 -52.11
N CYS A 20 9.26 23.85 -51.14
CA CYS A 20 8.18 24.68 -50.62
C CYS A 20 8.76 25.64 -49.58
N LYS A 21 8.74 26.92 -49.95
CA LYS A 21 9.15 28.07 -49.16
C LYS A 21 7.93 28.60 -48.40
N GLY A 22 8.02 28.67 -47.07
CA GLY A 22 7.26 29.61 -46.25
C GLY A 22 5.83 29.23 -45.87
N GLY A 23 5.69 28.50 -44.75
CA GLY A 23 4.54 28.59 -43.85
C GLY A 23 5.11 28.57 -42.44
N GLY A 24 4.95 29.65 -41.68
CA GLY A 24 5.64 29.87 -40.41
C GLY A 24 5.50 28.70 -39.44
N SER A 25 6.59 28.01 -39.17
CA SER A 25 6.73 27.17 -37.99
C SER A 25 6.78 28.12 -36.79
N GLY A 26 5.62 28.47 -36.24
CA GLY A 26 5.57 28.82 -34.83
C GLY A 26 6.20 27.64 -34.11
N LYS A 27 7.42 27.82 -33.58
CA LYS A 27 7.97 26.88 -32.62
C LYS A 27 6.91 26.84 -31.52
N ALA A 28 6.18 25.74 -31.40
CA ALA A 28 5.42 25.48 -30.19
C ALA A 28 6.42 25.67 -29.05
N THR A 29 6.21 26.70 -28.23
CA THR A 29 6.99 26.91 -27.03
C THR A 29 6.90 25.61 -26.24
N ALA A 30 8.02 24.88 -26.12
CA ALA A 30 8.07 23.64 -25.38
C ALA A 30 7.50 23.91 -23.99
N PHE A 31 6.45 23.18 -23.61
CA PHE A 31 5.87 23.30 -22.28
C PHE A 31 6.98 23.04 -21.25
N THR A 32 7.17 23.99 -20.34
CA THR A 32 8.15 23.84 -19.26
C THR A 32 7.38 23.44 -18.01
N PRO A 33 7.66 22.26 -17.42
CA PRO A 33 6.99 21.83 -16.20
C PRO A 33 7.17 22.84 -15.06
N ARG A 34 6.12 23.02 -14.27
CA ARG A 34 6.20 23.78 -13.01
C ARG A 34 6.74 22.88 -11.90
N ALA A 35 7.37 23.49 -10.90
CA ALA A 35 7.68 22.79 -9.66
C ALA A 35 6.39 22.40 -8.91
N PHE A 36 6.47 21.32 -8.14
CA PHE A 36 5.43 20.98 -7.17
C PHE A 36 5.32 22.10 -6.11
N PRO A 37 4.10 22.45 -5.66
CA PRO A 37 3.90 23.46 -4.61
C PRO A 37 4.73 23.25 -3.34
N ALA A 38 5.03 24.35 -2.64
CA ALA A 38 5.66 24.27 -1.33
C ALA A 38 4.68 23.68 -0.28
N LEU A 39 5.21 23.18 0.84
CA LEU A 39 4.37 22.72 1.93
C LEU A 39 3.51 23.87 2.48
N PRO A 40 2.22 23.65 2.79
CA PRO A 40 1.38 24.65 3.43
C PRO A 40 2.01 25.15 4.74
N GLU A 41 1.96 26.46 4.97
CA GLU A 41 2.42 27.06 6.23
C GLU A 41 1.25 27.19 7.22
N PRO A 42 1.29 26.53 8.39
CA PRO A 42 0.26 26.68 9.40
C PRO A 42 0.18 28.13 9.91
N PRO A 43 -1.02 28.71 10.07
CA PRO A 43 -1.19 30.02 10.69
C PRO A 43 -0.56 30.08 12.07
N SER A 44 0.05 31.21 12.44
CA SER A 44 0.75 31.39 13.71
C SER A 44 -0.13 31.23 14.96
N VAL A 45 -1.47 31.26 14.80
CA VAL A 45 -2.44 31.00 15.87
C VAL A 45 -2.49 29.52 16.27
N ILE A 46 -2.16 28.59 15.36
CA ILE A 46 -2.04 27.17 15.67
C ILE A 46 -0.68 26.97 16.35
N SER A 47 -0.69 26.69 17.65
CA SER A 47 0.52 26.51 18.45
C SER A 47 0.86 25.04 18.66
N ASP A 48 -0.15 24.18 18.74
CA ASP A 48 0.00 22.76 18.99
C ASP A 48 0.70 22.04 17.81
N PRO A 49 1.76 21.24 18.06
CA PRO A 49 2.48 20.54 17.00
C PRO A 49 1.65 19.54 16.20
N GLN A 50 0.69 18.86 16.84
CA GLN A 50 -0.20 17.90 16.19
C GLN A 50 -1.16 18.65 15.26
N GLU A 51 -1.80 19.71 15.75
CA GLU A 51 -2.69 20.56 14.93
C GLU A 51 -1.97 21.21 13.75
N LYS A 52 -0.70 21.61 13.91
CA LYS A 52 0.13 22.10 12.80
C LYS A 52 0.34 21.05 11.72
N THR A 53 0.64 19.82 12.11
CA THR A 53 0.82 18.71 11.17
C THR A 53 -0.48 18.40 10.45
N GLU A 54 -1.59 18.32 11.19
CA GLU A 54 -2.92 18.10 10.63
C GLU A 54 -3.34 19.22 9.66
N TYR A 55 -2.96 20.46 9.94
CA TYR A 55 -3.13 21.57 9.00
C TYR A 55 -2.34 21.34 7.70
N VAL A 56 -1.05 20.99 7.79
CA VAL A 56 -0.21 20.71 6.61
C VAL A 56 -0.84 19.60 5.76
N VAL A 57 -1.22 18.48 6.37
CA VAL A 57 -1.82 17.34 5.68
C VAL A 57 -3.16 17.71 5.04
N SER A 58 -4.01 18.45 5.74
CA SER A 58 -5.33 18.86 5.24
C SER A 58 -5.24 19.80 4.03
N ASN A 59 -4.15 20.56 3.90
CA ASN A 59 -3.95 21.55 2.85
C ASN A 59 -2.92 21.15 1.80
N TYR A 60 -2.27 19.99 1.96
CA TYR A 60 -1.13 19.55 1.18
C TYR A 60 -1.34 19.64 -0.34
N TRP A 61 -2.53 19.25 -0.80
CA TRP A 61 -2.86 19.16 -2.22
C TRP A 61 -3.57 20.41 -2.79
N ASN A 62 -3.85 21.43 -1.97
CA ASN A 62 -4.72 22.55 -2.37
C ASN A 62 -4.15 23.34 -3.56
N GLU A 63 -2.90 23.77 -3.49
CA GLU A 63 -2.28 24.56 -4.57
C GLU A 63 -2.03 23.70 -5.83
N PHE A 64 -1.82 22.39 -5.64
CA PHE A 64 -1.67 21.46 -6.76
C PHE A 64 -3.00 21.27 -7.50
N LEU A 65 -4.12 21.27 -6.80
CA LEU A 65 -5.48 21.06 -7.33
C LEU A 65 -6.27 22.38 -7.53
N GLU A 66 -5.61 23.54 -7.54
CA GLU A 66 -6.30 24.83 -7.65
C GLU A 66 -6.85 25.07 -9.07
N LYS A 67 -6.11 24.64 -10.10
CA LYS A 67 -6.50 24.80 -11.51
C LYS A 67 -5.78 23.80 -12.40
N THR A 68 -6.35 23.57 -13.57
CA THR A 68 -5.79 22.69 -14.61
C THR A 68 -4.60 23.32 -15.33
N TYR A 69 -3.61 22.50 -15.61
CA TYR A 69 -2.45 22.78 -16.43
C TYR A 69 -2.26 21.68 -17.48
N PRO A 70 -1.51 21.95 -18.57
CA PRO A 70 -1.19 20.93 -19.56
C PRO A 70 -0.59 19.67 -18.94
N CYS A 71 -1.03 18.52 -19.41
CA CYS A 71 -0.58 17.21 -18.95
C CYS A 71 -0.33 16.26 -20.12
N ASP A 72 0.48 15.23 -19.88
CA ASP A 72 0.76 14.13 -20.81
C ASP A 72 1.17 12.87 -20.00
N SER A 73 1.80 11.89 -20.64
CA SER A 73 2.24 10.67 -19.94
C SER A 73 3.31 10.90 -18.87
N ASN A 74 4.08 11.98 -18.95
CA ASN A 74 5.16 12.34 -18.03
C ASN A 74 4.84 13.58 -17.18
N ILE A 75 3.77 14.30 -17.49
CA ILE A 75 3.35 15.53 -16.81
C ILE A 75 1.96 15.33 -16.20
N VAL A 76 1.84 15.55 -14.90
CA VAL A 76 0.59 15.47 -14.12
C VAL A 76 0.25 16.86 -13.60
N ASN A 77 -0.85 17.43 -14.10
CA ASN A 77 -1.26 18.81 -13.85
C ASN A 77 -0.11 19.84 -13.90
N GLY A 78 0.68 19.79 -14.98
CA GLY A 78 1.80 20.69 -15.22
C GLY A 78 3.09 20.41 -14.44
N VAL A 79 3.10 19.44 -13.51
CA VAL A 79 4.28 18.99 -12.74
C VAL A 79 4.78 17.67 -13.32
N THR A 80 6.07 17.35 -13.20
CA THR A 80 6.56 16.03 -13.65
C THR A 80 5.96 14.91 -12.82
N ALA A 81 5.63 13.77 -13.44
CA ALA A 81 5.05 12.62 -12.76
C ALA A 81 5.94 12.14 -11.58
N ASP A 82 7.26 12.15 -11.76
CA ASP A 82 8.25 11.82 -10.73
C ASP A 82 8.16 12.76 -9.51
N GLU A 83 7.92 14.05 -9.72
CA GLU A 83 7.76 15.01 -8.62
C GLU A 83 6.43 14.84 -7.90
N VAL A 84 5.34 14.55 -8.62
CA VAL A 84 4.03 14.26 -8.00
C VAL A 84 4.09 12.95 -7.20
N GLU A 85 4.80 11.93 -7.70
CA GLU A 85 5.03 10.68 -6.97
C GLU A 85 5.87 10.90 -5.69
N LYS A 86 6.93 11.71 -5.76
CA LYS A 86 7.70 12.11 -4.56
C LYS A 86 6.84 12.87 -3.54
N ALA A 87 5.98 13.75 -4.02
CA ALA A 87 5.03 14.47 -3.18
C ALA A 87 4.04 13.49 -2.53
N LEU A 88 3.54 12.50 -3.27
CA LEU A 88 2.70 11.44 -2.72
C LEU A 88 3.43 10.64 -1.63
N GLY A 89 4.68 10.24 -1.85
CA GLY A 89 5.47 9.55 -0.82
C GLY A 89 5.68 10.39 0.44
N THR A 90 5.85 11.71 0.28
CA THR A 90 5.92 12.64 1.42
C THR A 90 4.58 12.73 2.16
N TYR A 91 3.47 12.81 1.42
CA TYR A 91 2.12 12.84 1.96
C TYR A 91 1.80 11.57 2.77
N VAL A 92 2.09 10.39 2.22
CA VAL A 92 1.95 9.11 2.92
C VAL A 92 2.81 9.08 4.18
N THR A 93 4.05 9.55 4.12
CA THR A 93 4.93 9.62 5.29
C THR A 93 4.33 10.48 6.41
N LEU A 94 3.76 11.64 6.08
CA LEU A 94 3.10 12.52 7.05
C LEU A 94 1.88 11.83 7.68
N LEU A 95 1.05 11.17 6.87
CA LEU A 95 -0.11 10.42 7.36
C LEU A 95 0.30 9.29 8.32
N GLU A 96 1.33 8.52 8.00
CA GLU A 96 1.73 7.36 8.79
C GLU A 96 2.51 7.71 10.07
N LYS A 97 3.37 8.73 10.01
CA LYS A 97 4.32 9.01 11.09
C LYS A 97 3.90 10.16 12.00
N ALA A 98 3.02 11.04 11.53
CA ALA A 98 2.72 12.30 12.21
C ALA A 98 1.23 12.51 12.49
N CYS A 99 0.35 11.60 12.03
CA CYS A 99 -1.09 11.71 12.26
C CYS A 99 -1.64 10.47 12.99
N PRO A 100 -2.57 10.65 13.94
CA PRO A 100 -3.41 9.57 14.42
C PRO A 100 -4.18 8.93 13.27
N ILE A 101 -4.39 7.60 13.35
CA ILE A 101 -5.01 6.86 12.25
C ILE A 101 -6.43 7.36 11.90
N ASP A 102 -7.20 7.81 12.88
CA ASP A 102 -8.53 8.37 12.66
C ASP A 102 -8.50 9.71 11.89
N PHE A 103 -7.47 10.52 12.11
CA PHE A 103 -7.25 11.70 11.28
C PHE A 103 -6.81 11.29 9.87
N GLY A 104 -5.86 10.35 9.76
CA GLY A 104 -5.35 9.87 8.48
C GLY A 104 -6.46 9.32 7.56
N ARG A 105 -7.39 8.55 8.12
CA ARG A 105 -8.59 8.06 7.40
C ARG A 105 -9.43 9.21 6.84
N LYS A 106 -9.70 10.23 7.65
CA LYS A 106 -10.47 11.43 7.23
C LYS A 106 -9.72 12.23 6.17
N ALA A 107 -8.41 12.41 6.34
CA ALA A 107 -7.56 13.12 5.40
C ALA A 107 -7.54 12.42 4.03
N MET A 108 -7.47 11.09 3.99
CA MET A 108 -7.55 10.31 2.75
C MET A 108 -8.92 10.41 2.06
N ALA A 109 -10.02 10.41 2.82
CA ALA A 109 -11.35 10.67 2.27
C ALA A 109 -11.45 12.08 1.66
N SER A 110 -11.01 13.10 2.41
CA SER A 110 -10.99 14.48 1.92
C SER A 110 -10.05 14.69 0.74
N PHE A 111 -8.93 13.97 0.68
CA PHE A 111 -8.04 13.96 -0.47
C PHE A 111 -8.75 13.41 -1.71
N PHE A 112 -9.44 12.27 -1.60
CA PHE A 112 -10.25 11.74 -2.69
C PHE A 112 -11.30 12.75 -3.16
N ASP A 113 -12.05 13.36 -2.23
CA ASP A 113 -13.09 14.34 -2.57
C ASP A 113 -12.52 15.53 -3.37
N LYS A 114 -11.30 15.98 -3.05
CA LYS A 114 -10.62 17.04 -3.81
C LYS A 114 -10.22 16.59 -5.22
N VAL A 115 -9.70 15.37 -5.35
CA VAL A 115 -9.33 14.79 -6.66
C VAL A 115 -10.57 14.61 -7.54
N GLU A 116 -11.66 14.08 -6.97
CA GLU A 116 -12.94 13.89 -7.66
C GLU A 116 -13.56 15.24 -8.08
N GLN A 117 -13.54 16.25 -7.21
CA GLN A 117 -14.02 17.59 -7.56
C GLN A 117 -13.17 18.26 -8.64
N PHE A 118 -11.86 18.03 -8.64
CA PHE A 118 -10.96 18.55 -9.66
C PHE A 118 -11.26 17.93 -11.03
N GLU A 119 -11.46 16.61 -11.08
CA GLU A 119 -11.86 15.88 -12.28
C GLU A 119 -13.23 16.34 -12.80
N ALA A 120 -14.19 16.53 -11.90
CA ALA A 120 -15.53 17.03 -12.23
C ALA A 120 -15.52 18.43 -12.88
N ALA A 121 -14.55 19.27 -12.50
CA ALA A 121 -14.43 20.63 -13.00
C ALA A 121 -13.80 20.68 -14.41
N ASP A 122 -12.88 19.75 -14.71
CA ASP A 122 -12.16 19.70 -15.98
C ASP A 122 -11.63 18.29 -16.28
N THR A 123 -12.35 17.56 -17.12
CA THR A 123 -12.03 16.18 -17.53
C THR A 123 -10.88 16.07 -18.54
N SER A 124 -10.17 17.17 -18.81
CA SER A 124 -8.92 17.14 -19.59
C SER A 124 -7.67 16.90 -18.74
N SER A 125 -7.82 16.91 -17.41
CA SER A 125 -6.81 16.54 -16.43
C SER A 125 -6.47 15.04 -16.50
N ASN A 126 -5.31 14.65 -15.94
CA ASN A 126 -4.91 13.25 -15.72
C ASN A 126 -4.67 12.92 -14.23
N VAL A 127 -5.13 13.80 -13.34
CA VAL A 127 -4.89 13.71 -11.90
C VAL A 127 -5.64 12.55 -11.28
N PHE A 128 -6.90 12.32 -11.68
CA PHE A 128 -7.70 11.22 -11.16
C PHE A 128 -7.04 9.87 -11.48
N GLU A 129 -6.73 9.62 -12.75
CA GLU A 129 -6.09 8.38 -13.22
C GLU A 129 -4.68 8.21 -12.65
N PHE A 130 -3.95 9.31 -12.45
CA PHE A 130 -2.65 9.25 -11.78
C PHE A 130 -2.80 8.70 -10.36
N PHE A 131 -3.68 9.27 -9.54
CA PHE A 131 -3.83 8.82 -8.16
C PHE A 131 -4.55 7.48 -8.05
N GLU A 132 -5.51 7.16 -8.92
CA GLU A 132 -6.16 5.85 -9.01
C GLU A 132 -5.11 4.75 -9.21
N ARG A 133 -4.08 5.02 -10.03
CA ARG A 133 -2.95 4.09 -10.26
C ARG A 133 -1.91 4.09 -9.13
N MET A 134 -1.65 5.23 -8.51
CA MET A 134 -0.52 5.39 -7.58
C MET A 134 -0.87 5.05 -6.14
N ILE A 135 -2.07 5.39 -5.67
CA ILE A 135 -2.48 5.13 -4.28
C ILE A 135 -2.45 3.63 -3.94
N PRO A 136 -2.98 2.70 -4.76
CA PRO A 136 -2.88 1.27 -4.48
C PRO A 136 -1.43 0.78 -4.42
N LYS A 137 -0.52 1.31 -5.25
CA LYS A 137 0.91 0.91 -5.20
C LYS A 137 1.59 1.24 -3.88
N TYR A 138 1.18 2.32 -3.23
CA TYR A 138 1.75 2.74 -1.95
C TYR A 138 1.03 2.08 -0.78
N LEU A 139 -0.29 2.19 -0.74
CA LEU A 139 -1.06 1.84 0.46
C LEU A 139 -1.65 0.44 0.43
N TYR A 140 -1.76 -0.18 -0.75
CA TYR A 140 -2.37 -1.51 -0.87
C TYR A 140 -1.35 -2.59 -1.25
N ASP A 141 -0.51 -2.42 -2.27
CA ASP A 141 0.41 -3.46 -2.77
C ASP A 141 1.14 -4.17 -1.62
N PRO A 142 1.05 -5.51 -1.51
CA PRO A 142 1.66 -6.25 -0.41
C PRO A 142 3.18 -6.08 -0.33
N ASN A 143 3.84 -5.72 -1.44
CA ASN A 143 5.28 -5.47 -1.48
C ASN A 143 5.66 -4.03 -1.14
N SER A 144 4.67 -3.15 -0.94
CA SER A 144 4.94 -1.78 -0.53
C SER A 144 5.46 -1.74 0.91
N PRO A 145 6.57 -1.01 1.17
CA PRO A 145 7.10 -0.81 2.52
C PRO A 145 6.27 0.17 3.34
N VAL A 146 5.27 0.82 2.73
CA VAL A 146 4.34 1.78 3.35
C VAL A 146 2.88 1.38 3.13
N ARG A 147 2.64 0.07 2.92
CA ARG A 147 1.27 -0.45 2.81
C ARG A 147 0.50 -0.20 4.11
N ASN A 148 -0.73 0.25 3.98
CA ASN A 148 -1.60 0.59 5.09
C ASN A 148 -3.06 0.56 4.64
N GLU A 149 -3.73 -0.57 4.88
CA GLU A 149 -5.11 -0.76 4.45
C GLU A 149 -6.10 0.19 5.14
N ASP A 150 -5.78 0.66 6.35
CA ASP A 150 -6.59 1.64 7.06
C ASP A 150 -6.55 3.04 6.40
N LEU A 151 -5.42 3.42 5.81
CA LEU A 151 -5.31 4.64 5.00
C LEU A 151 -5.86 4.45 3.57
N TYR A 152 -5.81 3.23 3.04
CA TYR A 152 -6.35 2.92 1.71
C TYR A 152 -7.88 2.86 1.67
N LEU A 153 -8.50 2.29 2.71
CA LEU A 153 -9.94 2.03 2.78
C LEU A 153 -10.83 3.24 2.39
N PRO A 154 -10.60 4.47 2.91
CA PRO A 154 -11.43 5.61 2.55
C PRO A 154 -11.32 5.98 1.07
N TYR A 155 -10.17 5.74 0.44
CA TYR A 155 -9.95 6.02 -0.97
C TYR A 155 -10.66 5.00 -1.86
N VAL A 156 -10.44 3.70 -1.63
CA VAL A 156 -11.01 2.62 -2.46
C VAL A 156 -12.54 2.51 -2.33
N SER A 157 -13.09 2.80 -1.15
CA SER A 157 -14.55 2.83 -0.94
C SER A 157 -15.24 3.92 -1.79
N ARG A 158 -14.54 5.03 -2.06
CA ARG A 158 -15.04 6.09 -2.92
C ARG A 158 -14.83 5.76 -4.39
N LEU A 159 -13.70 5.15 -4.77
CA LEU A 159 -13.51 4.61 -6.13
C LEU A 159 -14.62 3.63 -6.54
N ALA A 160 -15.07 2.78 -5.62
CA ALA A 160 -16.14 1.83 -5.86
C ALA A 160 -17.48 2.47 -6.25
N SER A 161 -17.70 3.75 -5.92
CA SER A 161 -18.95 4.47 -6.19
C SER A 161 -18.81 5.75 -7.01
N SER A 162 -17.58 6.19 -7.32
CA SER A 162 -17.30 7.40 -8.10
C SER A 162 -17.79 7.27 -9.54
N ASP A 163 -18.38 8.34 -10.08
CA ASP A 163 -18.80 8.38 -11.49
C ASP A 163 -17.60 8.44 -12.47
N TYR A 164 -16.41 8.79 -11.98
CA TYR A 164 -15.18 8.92 -12.76
C TYR A 164 -14.34 7.65 -12.78
N SER A 165 -14.61 6.68 -11.91
CA SER A 165 -13.96 5.38 -11.98
C SER A 165 -14.52 4.54 -13.11
N ASP A 166 -13.66 3.72 -13.72
CA ASP A 166 -14.07 2.73 -14.72
C ASP A 166 -15.15 1.80 -14.13
N PRO A 167 -16.36 1.77 -14.71
CA PRO A 167 -17.45 0.92 -14.24
C PRO A 167 -17.07 -0.57 -14.13
N ASP A 168 -16.17 -1.05 -14.99
CA ASP A 168 -15.71 -2.45 -14.99
C ASP A 168 -14.78 -2.75 -13.80
N MET A 169 -14.16 -1.73 -13.22
CA MET A 169 -13.27 -1.84 -12.05
C MET A 169 -14.00 -1.71 -10.71
N ARG A 170 -15.20 -1.11 -10.68
CA ARG A 170 -15.98 -0.91 -9.43
C ARG A 170 -16.24 -2.19 -8.61
N PRO A 171 -16.49 -3.37 -9.21
CA PRO A 171 -16.57 -4.62 -8.46
C PRO A 171 -15.26 -4.98 -7.75
N SER A 172 -14.11 -4.72 -8.37
CA SER A 172 -12.79 -4.94 -7.75
C SER A 172 -12.60 -4.00 -6.56
N TYR A 173 -12.89 -2.71 -6.74
CA TYR A 173 -12.81 -1.73 -5.65
C TYR A 173 -13.78 -2.04 -4.50
N SER A 174 -14.97 -2.56 -4.82
CA SER A 174 -15.93 -3.01 -3.80
C SER A 174 -15.40 -4.20 -3.02
N PHE A 175 -14.77 -5.16 -3.70
CA PHE A 175 -14.09 -6.29 -3.07
C PHE A 175 -12.95 -5.82 -2.15
N GLU A 176 -12.06 -4.95 -2.65
CA GLU A 176 -10.96 -4.40 -1.88
C GLU A 176 -11.44 -3.59 -0.67
N THR A 177 -12.52 -2.83 -0.80
CA THR A 177 -13.19 -2.13 0.30
C THR A 177 -13.61 -3.10 1.39
N ASN A 178 -14.28 -4.20 1.01
CA ASN A 178 -14.69 -5.23 1.96
C ASN A 178 -13.47 -5.86 2.65
N MET A 179 -12.41 -6.17 1.92
CA MET A 179 -11.17 -6.73 2.48
C MET A 179 -10.47 -5.78 3.45
N CYS A 180 -10.38 -4.50 3.10
CA CYS A 180 -9.77 -3.48 3.95
C CYS A 180 -10.59 -3.22 5.23
N SER A 181 -11.91 -3.47 5.21
CA SER A 181 -12.78 -3.33 6.37
C SER A 181 -12.60 -4.42 7.44
N LEU A 182 -11.94 -5.53 7.12
CA LEU A 182 -11.67 -6.62 8.07
C LEU A 182 -10.57 -6.22 9.05
N ASN A 183 -10.75 -6.45 10.36
CA ASN A 183 -9.70 -6.27 11.37
C ASN A 183 -9.03 -4.88 11.34
N MET A 184 -9.82 -3.81 11.18
CA MET A 184 -9.30 -2.43 11.16
C MET A 184 -8.61 -2.05 12.47
N ALA A 185 -7.60 -1.20 12.41
CA ALA A 185 -6.96 -0.65 13.61
C ALA A 185 -8.01 -0.01 14.55
N GLY A 186 -7.94 -0.34 15.84
CA GLY A 186 -8.88 0.07 16.89
C GLY A 186 -10.09 -0.86 17.09
N THR A 187 -10.36 -1.78 16.16
CA THR A 187 -11.46 -2.76 16.27
C THR A 187 -10.96 -4.10 16.81
N PRO A 188 -11.82 -4.90 17.47
CA PRO A 188 -11.47 -6.27 17.85
C PRO A 188 -11.13 -7.11 16.61
N ALA A 189 -10.00 -7.82 16.65
CA ALA A 189 -9.65 -8.78 15.62
C ALA A 189 -10.63 -9.97 15.62
N ALA A 190 -10.92 -10.51 14.44
CA ALA A 190 -11.76 -11.69 14.27
C ALA A 190 -11.15 -12.88 15.04
N ASP A 191 -11.94 -13.52 15.89
CA ASP A 191 -11.49 -14.74 16.56
C ASP A 191 -11.47 -15.90 15.58
N PHE A 192 -10.55 -16.83 15.79
CA PHE A 192 -10.48 -18.08 15.04
C PHE A 192 -9.90 -19.16 15.92
N THR A 193 -10.23 -20.41 15.60
CA THR A 193 -9.65 -21.58 16.27
C THR A 193 -8.42 -22.05 15.51
N PHE A 194 -7.35 -22.41 16.23
CA PHE A 194 -6.18 -23.03 15.64
C PHE A 194 -5.73 -24.24 16.48
N THR A 195 -5.04 -25.18 15.82
CA THR A 195 -4.45 -26.33 16.49
C THR A 195 -2.93 -26.17 16.51
N ASP A 196 -2.32 -26.26 17.69
CA ASP A 196 -0.87 -26.14 17.83
C ASP A 196 -0.11 -27.43 17.46
N LEU A 197 1.21 -27.34 17.42
CA LEU A 197 2.10 -28.49 17.14
C LEU A 197 1.93 -29.67 18.12
N SER A 198 1.40 -29.45 19.32
CA SER A 198 1.08 -30.50 20.29
C SER A 198 -0.28 -31.16 20.07
N GLY A 199 -1.08 -30.63 19.14
CA GLY A 199 -2.46 -31.05 18.88
C GLY A 199 -3.49 -30.40 19.80
N LYS A 200 -3.09 -29.42 20.61
CA LYS A 200 -4.02 -28.67 21.47
C LYS A 200 -4.71 -27.60 20.66
N ARG A 201 -6.03 -27.49 20.85
CA ARG A 201 -6.86 -26.44 20.25
C ARG A 201 -6.87 -25.18 21.12
N HIS A 202 -6.76 -24.04 20.46
CA HIS A 202 -6.81 -22.70 21.04
C HIS A 202 -7.73 -21.81 20.21
N THR A 203 -8.14 -20.67 20.76
CA THR A 203 -8.66 -19.55 19.96
C THR A 203 -7.75 -18.33 20.14
N LEU A 204 -7.72 -17.43 19.17
CA LEU A 204 -6.94 -16.19 19.27
C LEU A 204 -7.35 -15.41 20.54
N HIS A 205 -8.65 -15.26 20.81
CA HIS A 205 -9.16 -14.57 22.00
C HIS A 205 -8.88 -15.33 23.31
N GLY A 206 -8.64 -16.63 23.22
CA GLY A 206 -8.20 -17.48 24.32
C GLY A 206 -6.76 -17.20 24.76
N VAL A 207 -5.89 -16.73 23.87
CA VAL A 207 -4.49 -16.38 24.18
C VAL A 207 -4.44 -15.13 25.05
N LYS A 208 -3.89 -15.23 26.26
CA LYS A 208 -3.80 -14.11 27.22
C LYS A 208 -2.39 -13.52 27.22
N ALA A 209 -2.28 -12.25 26.88
CA ALA A 209 -1.06 -11.45 26.90
C ALA A 209 -1.43 -9.95 26.87
N GLU A 210 -0.51 -9.07 27.30
CA GLU A 210 -0.67 -7.61 27.16
C GLU A 210 -0.58 -7.18 25.69
N THR A 211 0.24 -7.88 24.92
CA THR A 211 0.39 -7.70 23.48
C THR A 211 0.40 -9.06 22.80
N THR A 212 -0.26 -9.19 21.66
CA THR A 212 -0.22 -10.40 20.83
C THR A 212 0.30 -10.06 19.44
N LEU A 213 1.41 -10.67 19.05
CA LEU A 213 1.88 -10.67 17.67
C LEU A 213 1.23 -11.86 16.95
N LEU A 214 0.26 -11.58 16.08
CA LEU A 214 -0.30 -12.58 15.17
C LEU A 214 0.52 -12.58 13.87
N PHE A 215 1.09 -13.73 13.54
CA PHE A 215 2.10 -13.87 12.51
C PHE A 215 1.70 -14.99 11.55
N PHE A 216 1.26 -14.62 10.35
CA PHE A 216 0.95 -15.59 9.30
C PHE A 216 2.22 -15.97 8.55
N THR A 217 2.56 -17.27 8.56
CA THR A 217 3.81 -17.77 7.98
C THR A 217 3.60 -18.97 7.09
N ASN A 218 4.58 -19.19 6.20
CA ASN A 218 4.71 -20.41 5.41
C ASN A 218 6.05 -21.10 5.69
N PRO A 219 6.07 -22.45 5.69
CA PRO A 219 7.30 -23.23 5.76
C PRO A 219 8.29 -22.82 4.66
N GLY A 220 9.57 -22.69 5.00
CA GLY A 220 10.63 -22.38 4.04
C GLY A 220 10.63 -20.94 3.52
N CYS A 221 9.75 -20.05 4.00
CA CYS A 221 9.75 -18.64 3.63
C CYS A 221 10.97 -17.91 4.24
N PRO A 222 11.90 -17.34 3.43
CA PRO A 222 13.08 -16.64 3.95
C PRO A 222 12.71 -15.43 4.81
N ALA A 223 11.76 -14.60 4.36
CA ALA A 223 11.32 -13.43 5.11
C ALA A 223 10.69 -13.80 6.47
N CYS A 224 9.92 -14.91 6.53
CA CYS A 224 9.41 -15.41 7.82
C CYS A 224 10.56 -15.80 8.75
N LYS A 225 11.59 -16.47 8.20
CA LYS A 225 12.76 -16.88 8.97
C LYS A 225 13.53 -15.68 9.53
N ASP A 226 13.77 -14.65 8.73
CA ASP A 226 14.49 -13.45 9.17
C ASP A 226 13.75 -12.74 10.32
N ILE A 227 12.43 -12.63 10.24
CA ILE A 227 11.59 -12.08 11.32
C ILE A 227 11.67 -12.96 12.57
N MET A 228 11.59 -14.30 12.43
CA MET A 228 11.72 -15.21 13.57
C MET A 228 13.06 -15.09 14.26
N GLU A 229 14.16 -15.06 13.50
CA GLU A 229 15.51 -14.93 14.03
C GLU A 229 15.70 -13.60 14.76
N HIS A 230 15.16 -12.50 14.22
CA HIS A 230 15.17 -11.21 14.90
C HIS A 230 14.43 -11.26 16.25
N LEU A 231 13.20 -11.79 16.27
CA LEU A 231 12.39 -11.88 17.48
C LEU A 231 13.02 -12.77 18.57
N VAL A 232 13.72 -13.83 18.18
CA VAL A 232 14.39 -14.76 19.11
C VAL A 232 15.74 -14.23 19.59
N ALA A 233 16.46 -13.47 18.76
CA ALA A 233 17.76 -12.91 19.11
C ALA A 233 17.66 -11.73 20.09
N ASP A 234 16.52 -11.04 20.16
CA ASP A 234 16.30 -9.96 21.11
C ASP A 234 15.92 -10.50 22.50
N GLU A 235 16.81 -10.33 23.47
CA GLU A 235 16.61 -10.80 24.86
C GLU A 235 15.41 -10.13 25.56
N ARG A 236 15.06 -8.88 25.21
CA ARG A 236 13.90 -8.18 25.79
C ARG A 236 12.63 -8.82 25.26
N ILE A 237 12.53 -9.05 23.95
CA ILE A 237 11.37 -9.73 23.35
C ILE A 237 11.24 -11.14 23.92
N ALA A 238 12.34 -11.90 24.00
CA ALA A 238 12.33 -13.23 24.60
C ALA A 238 11.85 -13.21 26.06
N SER A 239 12.25 -12.20 26.86
CA SER A 239 11.77 -12.02 28.23
C SER A 239 10.27 -11.67 28.31
N LEU A 240 9.77 -10.84 27.39
CA LEU A 240 8.34 -10.52 27.29
C LEU A 240 7.50 -11.75 26.92
N VAL A 241 8.02 -12.61 26.04
CA VAL A 241 7.39 -13.89 25.69
C VAL A 241 7.39 -14.84 26.89
N ALA A 242 8.55 -15.04 27.54
CA ALA A 242 8.67 -15.93 28.69
C ALA A 242 7.81 -15.51 29.90
N SER A 243 7.59 -14.20 30.08
CA SER A 243 6.72 -13.66 31.13
C SER A 243 5.23 -13.67 30.77
N GLY A 244 4.87 -13.98 29.52
CA GLY A 244 3.49 -13.96 29.02
C GLY A 244 2.94 -12.56 28.75
N ARG A 245 3.79 -11.52 28.79
CA ARG A 245 3.39 -10.14 28.45
C ARG A 245 3.22 -9.97 26.94
N LEU A 246 4.08 -10.65 26.17
CA LEU A 246 3.94 -10.79 24.72
C LEU A 246 3.58 -12.25 24.39
N ALA A 247 2.57 -12.47 23.57
CA ALA A 247 2.33 -13.77 22.94
C ALA A 247 2.63 -13.67 21.45
N VAL A 248 3.45 -14.59 20.92
CA VAL A 248 3.59 -14.77 19.47
C VAL A 248 2.71 -15.93 19.03
N VAL A 249 1.74 -15.62 18.17
CA VAL A 249 0.77 -16.56 17.60
C VAL A 249 1.10 -16.73 16.13
N ASN A 250 1.89 -17.76 15.85
CA ASN A 250 2.36 -18.10 14.52
C ASN A 250 1.39 -19.09 13.86
N ILE A 251 0.74 -18.68 12.76
CA ILE A 251 -0.34 -19.42 12.12
C ILE A 251 -0.01 -19.73 10.67
N TYR A 252 -0.06 -21.03 10.34
CA TYR A 252 -0.08 -21.53 8.99
C TYR A 252 -1.52 -21.66 8.48
N ILE A 253 -1.79 -21.16 7.27
CA ILE A 253 -3.14 -21.04 6.71
C ILE A 253 -3.34 -21.78 5.38
N ASP A 254 -2.33 -22.51 4.92
CA ASP A 254 -2.38 -23.26 3.66
C ASP A 254 -2.60 -24.77 3.94
N ASP A 255 -2.68 -25.59 2.88
CA ASP A 255 -3.19 -26.97 2.93
C ASP A 255 -2.11 -28.05 3.17
N GLU A 256 -0.85 -27.75 2.91
CA GLU A 256 0.28 -28.71 3.03
C GLU A 256 0.75 -28.93 4.49
N LEU A 257 -0.14 -29.42 5.36
CA LEU A 257 0.13 -29.61 6.80
C LEU A 257 1.32 -30.53 7.09
N ASP A 258 1.56 -31.55 6.27
CA ASP A 258 2.70 -32.45 6.44
C ASP A 258 4.02 -31.69 6.29
N LYS A 259 4.13 -30.83 5.27
CA LYS A 259 5.29 -29.96 5.08
C LYS A 259 5.44 -28.96 6.22
N TRP A 260 4.34 -28.40 6.72
CA TRP A 260 4.40 -27.53 7.88
C TRP A 260 4.92 -28.24 9.13
N ARG A 261 4.51 -29.50 9.37
CA ARG A 261 4.99 -30.32 10.48
C ARG A 261 6.48 -30.66 10.37
N GLU A 262 7.03 -30.82 9.17
CA GLU A 262 8.47 -31.02 8.96
C GLU A 262 9.31 -29.83 9.47
N TYR A 263 8.73 -28.62 9.44
CA TYR A 263 9.38 -27.40 9.94
C TYR A 263 9.20 -27.16 11.45
N ALA A 264 8.52 -28.06 12.17
CA ALA A 264 8.24 -27.92 13.61
C ALA A 264 9.47 -27.60 14.48
N SER A 265 10.65 -28.11 14.09
CA SER A 265 11.91 -27.91 14.82
C SER A 265 12.49 -26.50 14.66
N VAL A 266 12.07 -25.75 13.65
CA VAL A 266 12.52 -24.37 13.37
C VAL A 266 11.76 -23.37 14.24
N TYR A 267 10.52 -23.69 14.61
CA TYR A 267 9.66 -22.78 15.34
C TYR A 267 10.04 -22.70 16.84
N PRO A 268 10.12 -21.50 17.43
CA PRO A 268 10.38 -21.34 18.86
C PRO A 268 9.31 -22.02 19.71
N LYS A 269 9.74 -22.80 20.70
CA LYS A 269 8.84 -23.64 21.52
C LYS A 269 7.91 -22.82 22.43
N ASP A 270 8.32 -21.61 22.78
CA ASP A 270 7.56 -20.73 23.67
C ASP A 270 6.48 -19.91 22.93
N TRP A 271 6.34 -20.13 21.61
CA TRP A 271 5.30 -19.51 20.79
C TRP A 271 4.10 -20.43 20.60
N TYR A 272 2.95 -19.84 20.28
CA TYR A 272 1.78 -20.57 19.80
C TYR A 272 1.94 -20.83 18.31
N ASN A 273 2.63 -21.92 17.96
CA ASN A 273 2.78 -22.36 16.57
C ASN A 273 1.65 -23.30 16.20
N GLY A 274 0.76 -22.85 15.32
CA GLY A 274 -0.41 -23.63 14.93
C GLY A 274 -0.82 -23.45 13.48
N TYR A 275 -1.88 -24.15 13.13
CA TYR A 275 -2.50 -24.07 11.82
C TYR A 275 -4.01 -23.90 11.94
N ASP A 276 -4.61 -23.29 10.93
CA ASP A 276 -6.06 -23.16 10.81
C ASP A 276 -6.68 -24.49 10.33
N GLN A 277 -7.10 -25.32 11.29
CA GLN A 277 -7.71 -26.62 10.99
C GLN A 277 -9.04 -26.50 10.24
N SER A 278 -9.78 -25.41 10.46
CA SER A 278 -11.12 -25.21 9.92
C SER A 278 -11.10 -24.44 8.60
N TYR A 279 -9.91 -23.98 8.16
CA TYR A 279 -9.70 -23.11 7.01
C TYR A 279 -10.52 -21.81 7.05
N LEU A 280 -11.02 -21.38 8.22
CA LEU A 280 -11.89 -20.21 8.37
C LEU A 280 -11.23 -18.93 7.83
N ILE A 281 -9.92 -18.81 7.98
CA ILE A 281 -9.17 -17.65 7.49
C ILE A 281 -9.26 -17.55 5.96
N ARG A 282 -9.20 -18.68 5.25
CA ARG A 282 -9.28 -18.74 3.78
C ARG A 282 -10.72 -18.88 3.26
N SER A 283 -11.58 -19.65 3.93
CA SER A 283 -12.94 -19.97 3.49
C SER A 283 -13.93 -18.85 3.80
N ASP A 284 -13.84 -18.30 5.01
CA ASP A 284 -14.76 -17.28 5.50
C ASP A 284 -14.14 -15.88 5.39
N ILE A 285 -12.88 -15.82 4.91
CA ILE A 285 -12.11 -14.61 4.66
C ILE A 285 -12.11 -13.71 5.91
N THR A 286 -11.82 -14.31 7.07
CA THR A 286 -11.78 -13.57 8.34
C THR A 286 -10.56 -12.65 8.45
N TYR A 287 -9.51 -12.92 7.67
CA TYR A 287 -8.31 -12.08 7.53
C TYR A 287 -7.93 -11.94 6.05
N ASN A 288 -7.54 -10.72 5.66
CA ASN A 288 -7.07 -10.43 4.30
C ASN A 288 -5.56 -10.74 4.15
N VAL A 289 -5.18 -12.01 4.19
CA VAL A 289 -3.75 -12.41 4.07
C VAL A 289 -3.36 -12.51 2.59
N ARG A 290 -2.89 -11.38 2.04
CA ARG A 290 -2.53 -11.24 0.61
C ARG A 290 -1.12 -11.68 0.28
N ALA A 291 -0.21 -11.55 1.24
CA ALA A 291 1.17 -12.02 1.15
C ALA A 291 1.63 -12.59 2.49
N ILE A 292 2.64 -13.44 2.42
CA ILE A 292 3.28 -14.04 3.59
C ILE A 292 4.77 -13.63 3.56
N PRO A 293 5.33 -13.15 4.69
CA PRO A 293 4.69 -12.97 6.00
C PRO A 293 3.63 -11.86 6.06
N SER A 294 2.62 -12.03 6.91
CA SER A 294 1.68 -10.97 7.30
C SER A 294 1.62 -10.85 8.82
N LEU A 295 1.72 -9.63 9.34
CA LEU A 295 1.89 -9.32 10.75
C LEU A 295 0.77 -8.44 11.27
N TYR A 296 0.22 -8.83 12.42
CA TYR A 296 -0.76 -8.06 13.17
C TYR A 296 -0.27 -7.89 14.60
N VAL A 297 -0.42 -6.68 15.14
CA VAL A 297 -0.19 -6.42 16.56
C VAL A 297 -1.53 -6.17 17.21
N LEU A 298 -1.83 -6.89 18.27
CA LEU A 298 -3.07 -6.78 19.03
C LEU A 298 -2.78 -6.39 20.47
N ASP A 299 -3.68 -5.62 21.07
CA ASP A 299 -3.64 -5.30 22.49
C ASP A 299 -4.20 -6.44 23.38
N SER A 300 -4.30 -6.18 24.69
CA SER A 300 -4.78 -7.14 25.68
C SER A 300 -6.26 -7.54 25.50
N GLU A 301 -7.06 -6.68 24.85
CA GLU A 301 -8.45 -6.94 24.47
C GLU A 301 -8.59 -7.53 23.06
N LYS A 302 -7.46 -7.85 22.40
CA LYS A 302 -7.39 -8.29 21.00
C LYS A 302 -7.87 -7.25 20.01
N ARG A 303 -7.84 -5.96 20.35
CA ARG A 303 -8.04 -4.89 19.38
C ARG A 303 -6.78 -4.73 18.55
N VAL A 304 -6.98 -4.47 17.27
CA VAL A 304 -5.89 -4.33 16.31
C VAL A 304 -5.18 -3.01 16.56
N VAL A 305 -3.89 -3.08 16.86
CA VAL A 305 -2.97 -1.93 16.92
C VAL A 305 -2.33 -1.72 15.55
N MET A 306 -1.92 -2.80 14.89
CA MET A 306 -1.36 -2.79 13.54
C MET A 306 -1.98 -3.91 12.70
N LYS A 307 -2.38 -3.58 11.47
CA LYS A 307 -2.98 -4.49 10.49
C LYS A 307 -2.03 -4.70 9.32
N ASP A 308 -1.69 -5.95 9.02
CA ASP A 308 -0.83 -6.34 7.88
C ASP A 308 0.42 -5.45 7.73
N ALA A 309 1.01 -5.04 8.86
CA ALA A 309 2.05 -4.02 8.84
C ALA A 309 3.39 -4.61 8.36
N PRO A 310 4.22 -3.83 7.65
CA PRO A 310 5.59 -4.22 7.31
C PRO A 310 6.40 -4.59 8.57
N ALA A 311 7.31 -5.55 8.44
CA ALA A 311 8.18 -5.95 9.54
C ALA A 311 9.02 -4.77 10.06
N GLU A 312 9.40 -3.86 9.18
CA GLU A 312 10.12 -2.62 9.45
C GLU A 312 9.34 -1.64 10.33
N VAL A 313 8.02 -1.81 10.44
CA VAL A 313 7.14 -1.04 11.34
C VAL A 313 6.86 -1.82 12.62
N VAL A 314 6.60 -3.13 12.51
CA VAL A 314 6.25 -3.99 13.64
C VAL A 314 7.43 -4.22 14.58
N LEU A 315 8.61 -4.54 14.06
CA LEU A 315 9.77 -4.89 14.89
C LEU A 315 10.20 -3.71 15.80
N PRO A 316 10.38 -2.47 15.29
CA PRO A 316 10.68 -1.34 16.17
C PRO A 316 9.58 -1.04 17.21
N TYR A 317 8.32 -1.34 16.90
CA TYR A 317 7.23 -1.21 17.88
C TYR A 317 7.40 -2.22 19.03
N LEU A 318 7.72 -3.47 18.71
CA LEU A 318 7.95 -4.53 19.69
C LEU A 318 9.18 -4.25 20.57
N ASP A 319 10.27 -3.73 20.00
CA ASP A 319 11.49 -3.37 20.73
C ASP A 319 11.23 -2.34 21.85
N ASN A 320 10.26 -1.45 21.60
CA ASN A 320 9.87 -0.35 22.49
C ASN A 320 8.77 -0.73 23.49
N LEU A 321 8.29 -1.97 23.49
CA LEU A 321 7.43 -2.46 24.56
C LEU A 321 8.18 -2.37 25.90
N LYS A 322 7.52 -1.78 26.89
CA LYS A 322 8.07 -1.64 28.25
C LYS A 322 7.81 -2.88 29.06
#